data_AF-A0AAW2NG44-F1
#
_entry.id   AF-A0AAW2NG44-F1
#
_cell.length_a   1.000
_cell.length_b   1.000
_cell.length_c   1.000
_cell.angle_alpha   90.00
_cell.angle_beta   90.00
_cell.angle_gamma   90.00
#
_symmetry.space_group_name_H-M   'P 1'
#
loop_
_entity.id
_entity.type
_entity.pdbx_description
1 polymer ?
#
loop_
_entity_poly.entity_id
_entity_poly.type
_entity_poly.pdbx_seq_one_letter_code
_entity_poly.pdbx_strand_id
1 'polypeptide(L)'
;MIFHRQQAIDVLSGATAKTHSNIMPLKTLHGAINAISWGLLLPIGAITARYLRQIQSIGPAWFYAHAGVQIFAVFLGTVGFSIGIKLGELSPGKVYGLHRKLGFAAFCLGWLQTLALLFRPKTNEQVQKYWKSYHHFVGYACVVLGVVNCFQGFEVMGESNSYAKLAYCLCLSTLVGFCIALEVNSWVIFCRKAKEEKLKREGVLGGGFEKGSCSSSRG
;
A
#
# COMPACT_ATOMS: atom_id res chain seq x y z
N MET A 1 -30.69 3.83 52.56
CA MET A 1 -29.72 4.89 52.92
C MET A 1 -28.69 4.96 51.81
N ILE A 2 -28.87 5.90 50.88
CA ILE A 2 -28.07 6.04 49.66
C ILE A 2 -26.90 6.98 49.99
N PHE A 3 -25.67 6.46 50.01
CA PHE A 3 -24.48 7.28 50.14
C PHE A 3 -24.14 7.91 48.79
N HIS A 4 -24.42 9.21 48.67
CA HIS A 4 -23.92 10.06 47.59
C HIS A 4 -22.38 10.14 47.68
N ARG A 5 -21.69 9.67 46.64
CA ARG A 5 -20.25 9.92 46.44
C ARG A 5 -20.12 11.38 45.99
N GLN A 6 -19.70 12.26 46.90
CA GLN A 6 -19.28 13.62 46.55
C GLN A 6 -18.03 13.53 45.66
N GLN A 7 -18.14 13.90 44.39
CA GLN A 7 -16.96 14.17 43.56
C GLN A 7 -16.45 15.55 43.95
N ALA A 8 -15.34 15.59 44.69
CA ALA A 8 -14.59 16.82 44.91
C ALA A 8 -14.01 17.26 43.57
N ILE A 9 -14.53 18.36 43.03
CA ILE A 9 -13.99 19.01 41.84
C ILE A 9 -12.81 19.87 42.29
N ASP A 10 -11.59 19.40 41.99
CA ASP A 10 -10.37 20.16 42.19
C ASP A 10 -10.27 21.28 41.13
N VAL A 11 -10.51 22.51 41.55
CA VAL A 11 -10.55 23.72 40.71
C VAL A 11 -9.17 24.15 40.21
N LEU A 12 -8.08 23.49 40.66
CA LEU A 12 -6.73 23.72 40.16
C LEU A 12 -6.42 22.99 38.84
N SER A 13 -7.36 22.15 38.34
CA SER A 13 -7.13 21.21 37.22
C SER A 13 -7.57 21.70 35.83
N GLY A 14 -7.85 23.00 35.67
CA GLY A 14 -8.36 23.58 34.42
C GLY A 14 -7.44 23.41 33.20
N ALA A 15 -6.13 23.27 33.41
CA ALA A 15 -5.16 22.98 32.35
C ALA A 15 -5.13 21.49 31.96
N THR A 16 -5.29 20.59 32.94
CA THR A 16 -5.26 19.13 32.76
C THR A 16 -6.49 18.62 32.01
N ALA A 17 -7.67 19.17 32.29
CA ALA A 17 -8.91 18.79 31.61
C ALA A 17 -8.93 19.22 30.12
N LYS A 18 -8.44 20.42 29.79
CA LYS A 18 -8.34 20.91 28.40
C LYS A 18 -7.29 20.17 27.58
N THR A 19 -6.17 19.76 28.19
CA THR A 19 -5.15 18.95 27.51
C THR A 19 -5.66 17.53 27.24
N HIS A 20 -6.33 16.90 28.21
CA HIS A 20 -6.86 15.55 28.03
C HIS A 20 -7.98 15.48 26.97
N SER A 21 -8.85 16.50 26.89
CA SER A 21 -9.94 16.56 25.91
C SER A 21 -9.47 16.69 24.45
N ASN A 22 -8.36 17.39 24.20
CA ASN A 22 -7.82 17.57 22.84
C ASN A 22 -6.91 16.41 22.38
N ILE A 23 -6.37 15.61 23.30
CA ILE A 23 -5.48 14.48 22.96
C ILE A 23 -6.25 13.30 22.33
N MET A 24 -7.43 12.98 22.83
CA MET A 24 -8.24 11.85 22.33
C MET A 24 -8.63 11.98 20.85
N PRO A 25 -9.24 13.09 20.39
CA PRO A 25 -9.56 13.24 18.96
C PRO A 25 -8.30 13.28 18.09
N LEU A 26 -7.20 13.83 18.59
CA LEU A 26 -5.93 13.88 17.88
C LEU A 26 -5.31 12.48 17.69
N LYS A 27 -5.43 11.59 18.69
CA LYS A 27 -5.05 10.17 18.58
C LYS A 27 -5.88 9.43 17.54
N THR A 28 -7.20 9.60 17.56
CA THR A 28 -8.09 8.97 16.57
C THR A 28 -7.80 9.48 15.17
N LEU A 29 -7.56 10.79 15.01
CA LEU A 29 -7.18 11.38 13.72
C LEU A 29 -5.84 10.84 13.22
N HIS A 30 -4.83 10.76 14.09
CA HIS A 30 -3.54 10.15 13.78
C HIS A 30 -3.69 8.70 13.31
N GLY A 31 -4.43 7.89 14.06
CA GLY A 31 -4.69 6.49 13.73
C GLY A 31 -5.40 6.35 12.38
N ALA A 32 -6.48 7.10 12.17
CA ALA A 32 -7.29 7.03 10.95
C ALA A 32 -6.50 7.47 9.70
N ILE A 33 -5.82 8.62 9.75
CA ILE A 33 -5.03 9.11 8.61
C ILE A 33 -3.91 8.12 8.26
N ASN A 34 -3.20 7.58 9.26
CA ASN A 34 -2.11 6.64 8.99
C ASN A 34 -2.60 5.27 8.54
N ALA A 35 -3.74 4.78 9.03
CA ALA A 35 -4.35 3.54 8.54
C ALA A 35 -4.77 3.66 7.07
N ILE A 36 -5.35 4.80 6.68
CA ILE A 36 -5.72 5.08 5.28
C ILE A 36 -4.46 5.24 4.42
N SER A 37 -3.50 6.04 4.86
CA SER A 37 -2.26 6.33 4.11
C SER A 37 -1.34 5.11 4.01
N TRP A 38 -0.69 4.73 5.12
CA TRP A 38 0.33 3.68 5.16
C TRP A 38 -0.28 2.28 5.05
N GLY A 39 -1.48 2.12 5.60
CA GLY A 39 -2.14 0.81 5.69
C GLY A 39 -2.93 0.40 4.46
N LEU A 40 -3.43 1.34 3.64
CA LEU A 40 -4.31 1.03 2.50
C LEU A 40 -3.81 1.67 1.19
N LEU A 41 -3.60 2.99 1.14
CA LEU A 41 -3.25 3.68 -0.09
C LEU A 41 -1.89 3.24 -0.65
N LEU A 42 -0.87 3.02 0.19
CA LEU A 42 0.43 2.51 -0.27
C LEU A 42 0.32 1.11 -0.91
N PRO A 43 -0.33 0.10 -0.29
CA PRO A 43 -0.64 -1.17 -0.94
C PRO A 43 -1.42 -1.01 -2.24
N ILE A 44 -2.47 -0.17 -2.27
CA ILE A 44 -3.27 0.10 -3.48
C ILE A 44 -2.39 0.67 -4.60
N GLY A 45 -1.49 1.59 -4.29
CA GLY A 45 -0.52 2.13 -5.25
C GLY A 45 0.39 1.05 -5.82
N ALA A 46 0.87 0.13 -4.99
CA ALA A 46 1.71 -1.00 -5.44
C ALA A 46 0.94 -1.97 -6.36
N ILE A 47 -0.32 -2.30 -6.01
CA ILE A 47 -1.23 -3.13 -6.81
C ILE A 47 -1.49 -2.48 -8.17
N THR A 48 -1.81 -1.18 -8.16
CA THR A 48 -2.04 -0.38 -9.37
C THR A 48 -0.84 -0.49 -10.32
N ALA A 49 0.38 -0.31 -9.83
CA ALA A 49 1.58 -0.45 -10.66
C ALA A 49 1.81 -1.88 -11.17
N ARG A 50 1.46 -2.90 -10.37
CA ARG A 50 1.68 -4.30 -10.76
C ARG A 50 0.76 -4.74 -11.90
N TYR A 51 -0.53 -4.43 -11.79
CA TYR A 51 -1.53 -4.94 -12.74
C TYR A 51 -1.78 -4.00 -13.92
N LEU A 52 -1.89 -2.69 -13.70
CA LEU A 52 -2.14 -1.76 -14.81
C LEU A 52 -0.95 -1.69 -15.78
N ARG A 53 0.27 -1.94 -15.30
CA ARG A 53 1.46 -2.03 -16.17
C ARG A 53 1.41 -3.20 -17.15
N GLN A 54 0.68 -4.27 -16.84
CA GLN A 54 0.53 -5.43 -17.74
C GLN A 54 -0.49 -5.17 -18.85
N ILE A 55 -1.33 -4.14 -18.71
CA ILE A 55 -2.39 -3.80 -19.66
C ILE A 55 -1.82 -2.87 -20.73
N GLN A 56 -1.56 -3.41 -21.93
CA GLN A 56 -0.96 -2.66 -23.03
C GLN A 56 -1.81 -1.44 -23.45
N SER A 57 -3.14 -1.51 -23.36
CA SER A 57 -4.04 -0.40 -23.71
C SER A 57 -3.97 0.80 -22.77
N ILE A 58 -3.46 0.62 -21.54
CA ILE A 58 -3.32 1.71 -20.56
C ILE A 58 -2.04 2.54 -20.81
N GLY A 59 -1.07 2.01 -21.56
CA GLY A 59 0.12 2.76 -21.97
C GLY A 59 0.87 3.38 -20.78
N PRO A 60 1.27 4.66 -20.81
CA PRO A 60 1.97 5.31 -19.70
C PRO A 60 1.07 5.68 -18.51
N ALA A 61 -0.26 5.56 -18.61
CA ALA A 61 -1.19 6.03 -17.58
C ALA A 61 -1.04 5.28 -16.24
N TRP A 62 -0.62 4.01 -16.25
CA TRP A 62 -0.36 3.25 -15.02
C TRP A 62 0.68 3.94 -14.13
N PHE A 63 1.67 4.60 -14.74
CA PHE A 63 2.75 5.27 -14.02
C PHE A 63 2.23 6.50 -13.29
N TYR A 64 1.40 7.31 -13.95
CA TYR A 64 0.78 8.49 -13.34
C TYR A 64 -0.23 8.09 -12.26
N ALA A 65 -1.02 7.04 -12.49
CA ALA A 65 -1.94 6.51 -11.47
C ALA A 65 -1.18 6.04 -10.23
N HIS A 66 -0.13 5.23 -10.41
CA HIS A 66 0.75 4.80 -9.32
C HIS A 66 1.38 6.00 -8.60
N ALA A 67 2.04 6.90 -9.33
CA ALA A 67 2.73 8.04 -8.74
C ALA A 67 1.76 8.95 -7.99
N GLY A 68 0.59 9.24 -8.54
CA GLY A 68 -0.45 10.06 -7.92
C GLY A 68 -0.94 9.47 -6.60
N VAL A 69 -1.28 8.17 -6.58
CA VAL A 69 -1.70 7.47 -5.36
C VAL A 69 -0.60 7.47 -4.32
N GLN A 70 0.66 7.19 -4.71
CA GLN A 70 1.78 7.14 -3.76
C GLN A 70 2.14 8.51 -3.18
N ILE A 71 2.18 9.56 -4.00
CA ILE A 71 2.45 10.92 -3.52
C ILE A 71 1.36 11.37 -2.55
N PHE A 72 0.09 11.11 -2.88
CA PHE A 72 -1.02 11.44 -2.01
C PHE A 72 -0.97 10.67 -0.69
N ALA A 73 -0.66 9.37 -0.75
CA ALA A 73 -0.47 8.54 0.44
C ALA A 73 0.66 9.08 1.33
N VAL A 74 1.85 9.35 0.78
CA VAL A 74 2.99 9.88 1.54
C VAL A 74 2.70 11.26 2.12
N PHE A 75 1.96 12.11 1.40
CA PHE A 75 1.51 13.41 1.92
C PHE A 75 0.63 13.25 3.16
N LEU A 76 -0.45 12.46 3.07
CA LEU A 76 -1.31 12.15 4.21
C LEU A 76 -0.52 11.49 5.36
N GLY A 77 0.41 10.59 5.02
CA GLY A 77 1.27 9.91 5.97
C GLY A 77 2.22 10.87 6.69
N THR A 78 2.66 11.93 6.01
CA THR A 78 3.47 13.01 6.61
C THR A 78 2.66 13.85 7.58
N VAL A 79 1.41 14.19 7.23
CA VAL A 79 0.48 14.86 8.16
C VAL A 79 0.25 13.99 9.39
N GLY A 80 -0.06 12.71 9.18
CA GLY A 80 -0.23 11.73 10.26
C GLY A 80 1.01 11.60 11.13
N PHE A 81 2.20 11.55 10.54
CA PHE A 81 3.48 11.49 11.26
C PHE A 81 3.71 12.73 12.13
N SER A 82 3.48 13.93 11.61
CA SER A 82 3.59 15.19 12.36
C SER A 82 2.64 15.23 13.56
N ILE A 83 1.41 14.73 13.40
CA ILE A 83 0.47 14.57 14.52
C ILE A 83 1.03 13.58 15.56
N GLY A 84 1.66 12.49 15.11
CA GLY A 84 2.29 11.50 16.00
C GLY A 84 3.43 12.07 16.83
N ILE A 85 4.27 12.92 16.22
CA ILE A 85 5.30 13.68 16.95
C ILE A 85 4.64 14.57 18.01
N LYS A 86 3.58 15.30 17.65
CA LYS A 86 2.87 16.18 18.60
C LYS A 86 2.25 15.39 19.76
N LEU A 87 1.67 14.23 19.50
CA LEU A 87 1.13 13.34 20.53
C LEU A 87 2.21 12.82 21.48
N GLY A 88 3.42 12.58 20.98
CA GLY A 88 4.59 12.22 21.79
C GLY A 88 4.99 13.32 22.77
N GLU A 89 5.02 14.58 22.33
CA GLU A 89 5.29 15.74 23.19
C GLU A 89 4.22 15.92 24.28
N LEU A 90 2.95 15.67 23.93
CA LEU A 90 1.80 15.82 24.83
C LEU A 90 1.65 14.67 25.82
N SER A 91 2.45 13.60 25.72
CA SER A 91 2.36 12.40 26.57
C SER A 91 3.70 12.07 27.25
N PRO A 92 4.31 13.00 28.02
CA PRO A 92 5.60 12.76 28.67
C PRO A 92 5.50 11.54 29.62
N GLY A 93 6.51 10.66 29.57
CA GLY A 93 6.57 9.44 30.38
C GLY A 93 5.94 8.19 29.77
N LYS A 94 5.20 8.28 28.65
CA LYS A 94 4.73 7.10 27.89
C LYS A 94 5.63 6.83 26.69
N VAL A 95 6.31 5.69 26.69
CA VAL A 95 7.24 5.31 25.61
C VAL A 95 6.63 4.20 24.75
N TYR A 96 6.11 4.55 23.58
CA TYR A 96 5.68 3.59 22.56
C TYR A 96 6.85 3.21 21.66
N GLY A 97 7.82 2.51 22.23
CA GLY A 97 9.15 2.31 21.62
C GLY A 97 9.11 1.65 20.25
N LEU A 98 8.34 0.57 20.09
CA LEU A 98 8.27 -0.19 18.84
C LEU A 98 7.54 0.60 17.74
N HIS A 99 6.31 1.05 18.00
CA HIS A 99 5.52 1.88 17.09
C HIS A 99 6.30 3.13 16.62
N ARG A 100 6.98 3.83 17.53
CA ARG A 100 7.75 5.04 17.14
C ARG A 100 8.93 4.72 16.23
N LYS A 101 9.68 3.65 16.53
CA LYS A 101 10.82 3.22 15.71
C LYS A 101 10.38 2.77 14.31
N LEU A 102 9.34 1.95 14.24
CA LEU A 102 8.77 1.49 12.97
C LEU A 102 8.17 2.66 12.17
N GLY A 103 7.46 3.57 12.82
CA GLY A 103 6.91 4.77 12.20
C GLY A 103 7.99 5.66 11.60
N PHE A 104 9.10 5.88 12.31
CA PHE A 104 10.23 6.64 11.78
C PHE A 104 10.88 5.93 10.58
N ALA A 105 11.10 4.61 10.68
CA ALA A 105 11.64 3.82 9.57
C ALA A 105 10.72 3.89 8.33
N ALA A 106 9.42 3.67 8.49
CA ALA A 106 8.44 3.75 7.41
C ALA A 106 8.40 5.16 6.77
N PHE A 107 8.45 6.22 7.60
CA PHE A 107 8.49 7.59 7.12
C PHE A 107 9.73 7.86 6.26
N CYS A 108 10.92 7.48 6.73
CA CYS A 108 12.16 7.62 5.98
C CYS A 108 12.12 6.84 4.66
N LEU A 109 11.67 5.59 4.69
CA LEU A 109 11.56 4.78 3.47
C LEU A 109 10.53 5.35 2.48
N GLY A 110 9.40 5.87 2.97
CA GLY A 110 8.38 6.51 2.13
C GLY A 110 8.92 7.73 1.39
N TRP A 111 9.64 8.62 2.08
CA TRP A 111 10.30 9.76 1.45
C TRP A 111 11.43 9.36 0.51
N LEU A 112 12.25 8.41 0.92
CA LEU A 112 13.31 7.85 0.09
C LEU A 112 12.74 7.27 -1.22
N GLN A 113 11.56 6.65 -1.15
CA GLN A 113 10.86 6.11 -2.30
C GLN A 113 10.27 7.19 -3.22
N THR A 114 9.73 8.26 -2.64
CA THR A 114 9.27 9.44 -3.40
C THR A 114 10.44 10.13 -4.12
N LEU A 115 11.59 10.28 -3.44
CA LEU A 115 12.80 10.84 -4.05
C LEU A 115 13.36 9.97 -5.18
N ALA A 116 13.16 8.65 -5.12
CA ALA A 116 13.55 7.75 -6.19
C ALA A 116 12.90 8.13 -7.55
N LEU A 117 11.72 8.76 -7.54
CA LEU A 117 11.07 9.27 -8.75
C LEU A 117 11.87 10.40 -9.41
N LEU A 118 12.48 11.29 -8.62
CA LEU A 118 13.30 12.40 -9.13
C LEU A 118 14.61 11.89 -9.74
N PHE A 119 15.23 10.88 -9.13
CA PHE A 119 16.50 10.31 -9.57
C PHE A 119 16.35 9.18 -10.59
N ARG A 120 15.22 9.10 -11.31
CA ARG A 120 14.98 8.03 -12.28
C ARG A 120 15.98 8.12 -13.46
N PRO A 121 16.86 7.12 -13.66
CA PRO A 121 17.89 7.16 -14.70
C PRO A 121 17.30 6.95 -16.11
N LYS A 122 17.73 7.75 -17.10
CA LYS A 122 17.16 7.75 -18.46
C LYS A 122 17.95 6.91 -19.49
N THR A 123 19.27 6.80 -19.36
CA THR A 123 20.13 6.35 -20.48
C THR A 123 21.02 5.14 -20.18
N ASN A 124 21.35 4.86 -18.91
CA ASN A 124 22.24 3.75 -18.56
C ASN A 124 21.45 2.50 -18.11
N GLU A 125 21.50 1.43 -18.90
CA GLU A 125 20.76 0.19 -18.65
C GLU A 125 21.13 -0.48 -17.31
N GLN A 126 22.41 -0.48 -16.93
CA GLN A 126 22.86 -1.07 -15.66
C GLN A 126 22.31 -0.28 -14.47
N VAL A 127 22.42 1.06 -14.51
CA VAL A 127 21.89 1.93 -13.46
C VAL A 127 20.36 1.83 -13.38
N GLN A 128 19.67 1.69 -14.52
CA GLN A 128 18.22 1.42 -14.54
C GLN A 128 17.84 0.09 -13.88
N LYS A 129 18.62 -0.98 -14.07
CA LYS A 129 18.38 -2.26 -13.40
C LYS A 129 18.52 -2.14 -11.89
N TYR A 130 19.60 -1.51 -11.41
CA TYR A 130 19.79 -1.25 -9.97
C TYR A 130 18.69 -0.38 -9.39
N TRP A 131 18.32 0.72 -10.06
CA TRP A 131 17.24 1.59 -9.63
C TRP A 131 15.90 0.85 -9.54
N LYS A 132 15.57 0.00 -10.52
CA LYS A 132 14.35 -0.82 -10.50
C LYS A 132 14.34 -1.80 -9.33
N SER A 133 15.45 -2.49 -9.08
CA SER A 133 15.59 -3.45 -7.97
C SER A 133 15.45 -2.75 -6.62
N TYR A 134 16.21 -1.67 -6.43
CA TYR A 134 16.14 -0.80 -5.26
C TYR A 134 14.72 -0.28 -5.01
N HIS A 135 14.09 0.31 -6.02
CA HIS A 135 12.73 0.86 -5.93
C HIS A 135 11.73 -0.24 -5.54
N HIS A 136 11.85 -1.44 -6.12
CA HIS A 136 10.95 -2.53 -5.76
C HIS A 136 11.14 -2.98 -4.31
N PHE A 137 12.38 -3.25 -3.90
CA PHE A 137 12.70 -3.75 -2.57
C PHE A 137 12.34 -2.75 -1.46
N VAL A 138 12.77 -1.50 -1.60
CA VAL A 138 12.46 -0.43 -0.64
C VAL A 138 10.96 -0.15 -0.59
N GLY A 139 10.28 -0.19 -1.74
CA GLY A 139 8.82 -0.05 -1.81
C GLY A 139 8.08 -1.12 -1.02
N TYR A 140 8.43 -2.40 -1.18
CA TYR A 140 7.79 -3.48 -0.40
C TYR A 140 8.12 -3.39 1.10
N ALA A 141 9.37 -3.11 1.44
CA ALA A 141 9.76 -2.91 2.84
C ALA A 141 8.95 -1.78 3.49
N CYS A 142 8.76 -0.66 2.78
CA CYS A 142 7.94 0.46 3.21
C CYS A 142 6.47 0.06 3.44
N VAL A 143 5.85 -0.65 2.49
CA VAL A 143 4.47 -1.15 2.62
C VAL A 143 4.32 -2.08 3.83
N VAL A 144 5.22 -3.05 4.00
CA VAL A 144 5.19 -3.99 5.12
C VAL A 144 5.34 -3.26 6.45
N LEU A 145 6.33 -2.36 6.56
CA LEU A 145 6.55 -1.58 7.77
C LEU A 145 5.37 -0.66 8.09
N GLY A 146 4.74 -0.05 7.07
CA GLY A 146 3.54 0.75 7.23
C GLY A 146 2.39 -0.05 7.84
N VAL A 147 2.07 -1.21 7.27
CA VAL A 147 1.00 -2.10 7.76
C VAL A 147 1.30 -2.61 9.17
N VAL A 148 2.51 -3.10 9.43
CA VAL A 148 2.92 -3.56 10.78
C VAL A 148 2.84 -2.41 11.79
N ASN A 149 3.23 -1.20 11.39
CA ASN A 149 3.15 -0.04 12.25
C ASN A 149 1.70 0.36 12.56
N CYS A 150 0.76 0.17 11.64
CA CYS A 150 -0.67 0.35 11.89
C CYS A 150 -1.18 -0.65 12.95
N PHE A 151 -0.80 -1.92 12.86
CA PHE A 151 -1.15 -2.92 13.88
C PHE A 151 -0.60 -2.56 15.26
N GLN A 152 0.68 -2.16 15.33
CA GLN A 152 1.28 -1.63 16.54
C GLN A 152 0.55 -0.38 17.07
N GLY A 153 0.05 0.48 16.18
CA GLY A 153 -0.79 1.63 16.55
C GLY A 153 -2.08 1.24 17.27
N PHE A 154 -2.79 0.22 16.78
CA PHE A 154 -4.01 -0.30 17.45
C PHE A 154 -3.72 -0.88 18.83
N GLU A 155 -2.58 -1.57 19.00
CA GLU A 155 -2.15 -2.07 20.31
C GLU A 155 -1.85 -0.94 21.29
N VAL A 156 -1.13 0.09 20.83
CA VAL A 156 -0.79 1.29 21.61
C VAL A 156 -2.04 2.04 22.08
N MET A 157 -3.11 2.06 21.28
CA MET A 157 -4.38 2.69 21.62
C MET A 157 -5.23 1.85 22.60
N GLY A 158 -4.83 0.61 22.91
CA GLY A 158 -5.66 -0.32 23.68
C GLY A 158 -6.91 -0.79 22.94
N GLU A 159 -6.96 -0.56 21.62
CA GLU A 159 -8.08 -0.88 20.74
C GLU A 159 -7.89 -2.25 20.06
N SER A 160 -7.15 -3.15 20.69
CA SER A 160 -6.78 -4.45 20.14
C SER A 160 -7.98 -5.34 19.78
N ASN A 161 -9.15 -5.09 20.39
CA ASN A 161 -10.42 -5.77 20.16
C ASN A 161 -11.54 -4.82 19.65
N SER A 162 -11.17 -3.66 19.10
CA SER A 162 -12.12 -2.67 18.58
C SER A 162 -12.67 -3.05 17.21
N TYR A 163 -13.92 -2.65 16.93
CA TYR A 163 -14.52 -2.70 15.59
C TYR A 163 -13.64 -2.00 14.54
N ALA A 164 -12.87 -0.98 14.93
CA ALA A 164 -11.96 -0.28 14.03
C ALA A 164 -10.82 -1.19 13.53
N LYS A 165 -10.21 -1.99 14.43
CA LYS A 165 -9.17 -2.96 14.05
C LYS A 165 -9.76 -4.08 13.20
N LEU A 166 -10.95 -4.56 13.54
CA LEU A 166 -11.65 -5.57 12.74
C LEU A 166 -11.95 -5.06 11.34
N ALA A 167 -12.48 -3.84 11.20
CA ALA A 167 -12.71 -3.20 9.90
C ALA A 167 -11.41 -3.07 9.11
N TYR A 168 -10.32 -2.62 9.75
CA TYR A 168 -9.00 -2.56 9.13
C TYR A 168 -8.50 -3.93 8.65
N CYS A 169 -8.61 -4.97 9.48
CA CYS A 169 -8.26 -6.35 9.12
C CYS A 169 -9.09 -6.87 7.93
N LEU A 170 -10.41 -6.58 7.91
CA LEU A 170 -11.28 -6.95 6.80
C LEU A 170 -10.88 -6.23 5.51
N CYS A 171 -10.64 -4.92 5.56
CA CYS A 171 -10.16 -4.15 4.40
C CYS A 171 -8.84 -4.71 3.86
N LEU A 172 -7.88 -4.99 4.76
CA LEU A 172 -6.58 -5.54 4.38
C LEU A 172 -6.73 -6.96 3.80
N SER A 173 -7.57 -7.80 4.39
CA SER A 173 -7.84 -9.17 3.92
C SER A 173 -8.51 -9.16 2.54
N THR A 174 -9.47 -8.26 2.31
CA THR A 174 -10.08 -8.06 0.99
C THR A 174 -9.04 -7.60 -0.03
N LEU A 175 -8.15 -6.69 0.35
CA LEU A 175 -7.08 -6.22 -0.54
C LEU A 175 -6.10 -7.34 -0.89
N VAL A 176 -5.68 -8.16 0.08
CA VAL A 176 -4.83 -9.34 -0.16
C VAL A 176 -5.56 -10.38 -1.01
N GLY A 177 -6.83 -10.67 -0.73
CA GLY A 177 -7.64 -11.58 -1.52
C GLY A 177 -7.81 -11.12 -2.96
N PHE A 178 -8.01 -9.81 -3.17
CA PHE A 178 -8.06 -9.20 -4.49
C PHE A 178 -6.72 -9.33 -5.23
N CYS A 179 -5.58 -9.11 -4.56
CA CYS A 179 -4.26 -9.39 -5.15
C CYS A 179 -4.12 -10.84 -5.60
N ILE A 180 -4.48 -11.79 -4.74
CA ILE A 180 -4.37 -13.22 -5.06
C ILE A 180 -5.26 -13.56 -6.26
N ALA A 181 -6.49 -13.05 -6.30
CA ALA A 181 -7.40 -13.25 -7.43
C ALA A 181 -6.82 -12.69 -8.74
N LEU A 182 -6.24 -11.50 -8.71
CA LEU A 182 -5.58 -10.91 -9.88
C LEU A 182 -4.33 -11.68 -10.32
N GLU A 183 -3.51 -12.18 -9.38
CA GLU A 183 -2.40 -13.08 -9.72
C GLU A 183 -2.91 -14.34 -10.42
N VAL A 184 -3.87 -15.04 -9.82
CA VAL A 184 -4.42 -16.28 -10.40
C VAL A 184 -4.97 -16.02 -11.79
N ASN A 185 -5.71 -14.93 -12.00
CA ASN A 185 -6.21 -14.55 -13.32
C ASN A 185 -5.08 -14.28 -14.32
N SER A 186 -4.05 -13.52 -13.93
CA SER A 186 -2.88 -13.26 -14.79
C SER A 186 -2.14 -14.56 -15.16
N TRP A 187 -2.01 -15.50 -14.23
CA TRP A 187 -1.43 -16.83 -14.48
C TRP A 187 -2.28 -17.66 -15.44
N VAL A 188 -3.60 -17.68 -15.26
CA VAL A 188 -4.54 -18.38 -16.16
C VAL A 188 -4.43 -17.83 -17.59
N ILE A 189 -4.41 -16.50 -17.74
CA ILE A 189 -4.25 -15.85 -19.04
C ILE A 189 -2.90 -16.21 -19.68
N PHE A 190 -1.83 -16.22 -18.90
CA PHE A 190 -0.49 -16.61 -19.36
C PHE A 190 -0.47 -18.07 -19.84
N CYS A 191 -0.99 -19.01 -19.06
CA CYS A 191 -1.08 -20.42 -19.43
C CYS A 191 -1.94 -20.64 -20.68
N ARG A 192 -3.06 -19.91 -20.82
CA ARG A 192 -3.90 -19.95 -22.03
C ARG A 192 -3.12 -19.49 -23.27
N LYS A 193 -2.44 -18.35 -23.20
CA LYS A 193 -1.60 -17.84 -24.30
C LYS A 193 -0.48 -18.82 -24.64
N ALA A 194 0.18 -19.40 -23.64
CA ALA A 194 1.22 -20.41 -23.86
C ALA A 194 0.67 -21.66 -24.58
N LYS A 195 -0.55 -22.09 -24.24
CA LYS A 195 -1.23 -23.18 -24.93
C LYS A 195 -1.61 -22.82 -26.37
N GLU A 196 -2.13 -21.62 -26.61
CA GLU A 196 -2.46 -21.13 -27.96
C GLU A 196 -1.21 -21.06 -28.85
N GLU A 197 -0.09 -20.54 -28.34
CA GLU A 197 1.18 -20.48 -29.07
C GLU A 197 1.76 -21.87 -29.34
N LYS A 198 1.61 -22.81 -28.41
CA LYS A 198 1.97 -24.22 -28.64
C LYS A 198 1.13 -24.85 -29.75
N LEU A 199 -0.19 -24.66 -29.74
CA LEU A 199 -1.10 -25.17 -30.78
C LEU A 199 -0.82 -24.57 -32.16
N LYS A 200 -0.45 -23.28 -32.24
CA LYS A 200 -0.01 -22.65 -33.50
C LYS A 200 1.29 -23.28 -34.02
N ARG A 201 2.27 -23.55 -33.14
CA ARG A 201 3.55 -24.19 -33.51
C ARG A 201 3.37 -25.64 -33.96
N GLU A 202 2.45 -26.36 -33.35
CA GLU A 202 2.15 -27.76 -33.70
C GLU A 202 1.27 -27.89 -34.96
N GLY A 203 0.92 -26.78 -35.64
CA GLY A 203 0.26 -26.79 -36.95
C GLY A 203 -1.23 -27.18 -36.92
N VAL A 204 -1.82 -27.44 -35.75
CA VAL A 204 -3.20 -27.93 -35.60
C VAL A 204 -4.24 -26.88 -36.01
N LEU A 205 -3.85 -25.60 -36.16
CA LEU A 205 -4.72 -24.52 -36.64
C LEU A 205 -4.43 -24.05 -38.08
N GLY A 206 -3.53 -24.72 -38.82
CA GLY A 206 -3.11 -24.31 -40.17
C GLY A 206 -3.22 -25.37 -41.27
N GLY A 207 -3.68 -26.59 -40.95
CA GLY A 207 -3.77 -27.69 -41.93
C GLY A 207 -5.14 -27.81 -42.57
N GLY A 208 -5.49 -26.92 -43.50
CA GLY A 208 -6.78 -27.05 -44.18
C GLY A 208 -7.09 -26.06 -45.30
N PHE A 209 -6.22 -25.90 -46.29
CA PHE A 209 -6.60 -25.77 -47.72
C PHE A 209 -5.37 -25.66 -48.63
N GLU A 210 -4.68 -26.77 -48.89
CA GLU A 210 -3.88 -26.86 -50.12
C GLU A 210 -3.87 -28.31 -50.62
N LYS A 211 -4.85 -28.64 -51.48
CA LYS A 211 -4.78 -29.81 -52.35
C LYS A 211 -5.30 -29.46 -53.74
N GLY A 212 -4.34 -29.35 -54.67
CA GLY A 212 -4.43 -29.73 -56.08
C GLY A 212 -5.24 -28.79 -56.99
N SER A 213 -4.77 -28.40 -58.17
CA SER A 213 -3.96 -29.17 -59.09
C SER A 213 -3.15 -28.24 -60.00
N CYS A 214 -1.85 -28.51 -60.15
CA CYS A 214 -1.09 -28.12 -61.32
C CYS A 214 -1.04 -29.33 -62.25
N SER A 215 -1.67 -29.24 -63.42
CA SER A 215 -1.35 -30.08 -64.56
C SER A 215 -1.23 -29.18 -65.80
N SER A 216 0.03 -29.06 -66.24
CA SER A 216 0.50 -28.49 -67.49
C SER A 216 0.01 -29.31 -68.69
N SER A 217 -0.37 -28.65 -69.79
CA SER A 217 0.07 -29.05 -71.14
C SER A 217 -0.37 -28.05 -72.23
N ARG A 218 0.66 -27.52 -72.88
CA ARG A 218 0.81 -27.03 -74.28
C ARG A 218 -0.38 -27.23 -75.24
N GLY A 219 -0.63 -26.19 -76.05
CA GLY A 219 -1.47 -26.20 -77.24
C GLY A 219 -1.84 -24.78 -77.66
#